data_AF-A0A2V2S3V9-F1
#
_entry.id   AF-A0A2V2S3V9-F1
#
_cell.length_a   1.000
_cell.length_b   1.000
_cell.length_c   1.000
_cell.angle_alpha   90.00
_cell.angle_beta   90.00
_cell.angle_gamma   90.00
#
_symmetry.space_group_name_H-M   'P 1'
#
loop_
_entity.id
_entity.type
_entity.pdbx_description
1 polymer ?
#
loop_
_entity_poly.entity_id
_entity_poly.type
_entity_poly.pdbx_seq_one_letter_code
_entity_poly.pdbx_strand_id
1 'polypeptide(L)' 'MTFEAIHQLPRSEKLKLMEKLWEDLSHPDTEFESPDWHAEELAKTERRLAEGKEQVMDWDAAKKLLRNRER' A
#
# COMPACT_ATOMS: atom_id res chain seq x y z
N MET A 1 -6.95 -10.51 -22.91
CA MET A 1 -6.37 -9.37 -23.66
C MET A 1 -4.86 -9.54 -23.66
N THR A 2 -4.17 -9.36 -24.78
CA THR A 2 -2.70 -9.46 -24.81
C THR A 2 -2.05 -8.11 -24.52
N PHE A 3 -0.83 -8.10 -24.01
CA PHE A 3 -0.08 -6.86 -23.79
C PHE A 3 0.13 -6.06 -25.09
N GLU A 4 0.28 -6.75 -26.22
CA GLU A 4 0.37 -6.14 -27.55
C GLU A 4 -0.90 -5.37 -27.92
N ALA A 5 -2.08 -5.87 -27.55
CA ALA A 5 -3.35 -5.18 -27.79
C ALA A 5 -3.47 -3.87 -26.99
N ILE A 6 -2.87 -3.81 -25.79
CA ILE A 6 -2.87 -2.59 -24.96
C ILE A 6 -2.08 -1.48 -25.64
N HIS A 7 -0.97 -1.78 -26.34
CA HIS A 7 -0.18 -0.77 -27.03
C HIS A 7 -0.96 -0.03 -28.11
N GLN A 8 -1.90 -0.71 -28.77
CA GLN A 8 -2.75 -0.16 -29.84
C GLN A 8 -3.90 0.72 -29.32
N LEU A 9 -4.16 0.73 -28.02
CA LEU A 9 -5.23 1.55 -27.44
C LEU A 9 -4.87 3.05 -27.46
N PRO A 10 -5.84 3.93 -27.76
CA PRO A 10 -5.74 5.35 -27.49
C PRO A 10 -5.43 5.62 -26.01
N ARG A 11 -4.80 6.76 -25.71
CA ARG A 11 -4.43 7.13 -24.33
C ARG A 11 -5.61 7.12 -23.36
N SER A 12 -6.78 7.60 -23.80
CA SER A 12 -8.00 7.63 -23.00
C SER A 12 -8.49 6.22 -22.63
N GLU A 13 -8.38 5.26 -23.54
CA GLU A 13 -8.77 3.87 -23.29
C GLU A 13 -7.77 3.14 -22.41
N LYS A 14 -6.47 3.43 -22.54
CA LYS A 14 -5.44 2.95 -21.60
C LYS A 14 -5.72 3.40 -20.17
N LEU A 15 -6.13 4.66 -19.98
CA LEU A 15 -6.47 5.19 -18.66
C LEU A 15 -7.71 4.52 -18.08
N LYS A 16 -8.78 4.37 -18.86
CA LYS A 16 -9.99 3.65 -18.42
C LYS A 16 -9.71 2.19 -18.07
N LEU A 17 -8.86 1.52 -18.86
CA LEU A 17 -8.44 0.16 -18.57
C LEU A 17 -7.63 0.10 -17.26
N MET A 18 -6.72 1.04 -17.04
CA MET A 18 -5.96 1.14 -15.80
C MET A 18 -6.86 1.37 -14.59
N GLU A 19 -7.86 2.26 -14.68
CA GLU A 19 -8.84 2.49 -13.62
C GLU A 19 -9.67 1.23 -13.34
N LYS A 20 -10.11 0.53 -14.39
CA LYS A 20 -10.90 -0.70 -14.21
C LYS A 20 -10.08 -1.83 -13.60
N LEU A 21 -8.83 -1.98 -14.02
CA LEU A 21 -7.89 -2.92 -13.42
C LEU A 21 -7.59 -2.57 -11.96
N TRP A 22 -7.40 -1.27 -11.67
CA TRP A 22 -7.17 -0.82 -10.30
C TRP A 22 -8.38 -1.08 -9.42
N GLU A 23 -9.58 -0.77 -9.89
CA GLU A 23 -10.83 -1.08 -9.20
C GLU A 23 -10.90 -2.58 -8.92
N ASP A 24 -10.77 -3.43 -9.93
CA ASP A 24 -10.81 -4.89 -9.82
C ASP A 24 -9.78 -5.44 -8.80
N LEU A 25 -8.53 -5.00 -8.89
CA LEU A 25 -7.44 -5.42 -7.99
C LEU A 25 -7.54 -4.85 -6.58
N SER A 26 -8.26 -3.74 -6.41
CA SER A 26 -8.47 -3.10 -5.10
C SER A 26 -9.62 -3.73 -4.30
N HIS A 27 -10.46 -4.54 -4.96
CA HIS A 27 -11.49 -5.30 -4.25
C HIS A 27 -10.85 -6.48 -3.52
N PRO A 28 -11.28 -6.79 -2.28
CA PRO A 28 -10.69 -7.83 -1.44
C PRO A 28 -10.99 -9.28 -1.89
N ASP A 29 -11.29 -9.52 -3.17
CA ASP A 29 -11.65 -10.85 -3.70
C ASP A 29 -10.47 -11.82 -3.83
N THR A 30 -9.27 -11.39 -3.45
CA THR A 30 -8.22 -12.27 -2.95
C THR A 30 -7.90 -11.82 -1.54
N GLU A 31 -8.21 -12.65 -0.54
CA GLU A 31 -7.64 -12.52 0.80
C GLU A 31 -6.13 -12.46 0.63
N PHE A 32 -5.58 -11.24 0.60
CA PHE A 32 -4.15 -11.04 0.68
C PHE A 32 -3.80 -11.45 2.11
N GLU A 33 -3.43 -12.71 2.27
CA GLU A 33 -2.94 -13.22 3.53
C GLU A 33 -1.68 -12.43 3.87
N SER A 34 -1.78 -11.63 4.93
CA SER A 34 -0.59 -10.98 5.48
C SER A 34 0.41 -12.06 5.86
N PRO A 35 1.71 -11.88 5.58
CA PRO A 35 2.74 -12.83 6.02
C PRO A 35 2.61 -13.15 7.52
N ASP A 36 2.88 -14.38 7.92
CA ASP A 36 2.73 -14.85 9.31
C ASP A 36 3.40 -13.93 10.35
N TRP A 37 4.53 -13.33 9.98
CA TRP A 37 5.30 -12.44 10.86
C TRP A 37 4.60 -11.09 11.14
N HIS A 38 3.65 -10.67 10.30
CA HIS A 38 2.95 -9.39 10.48
C HIS A 38 2.23 -9.31 11.82
N ALA A 39 1.53 -10.38 12.20
CA ALA A 39 0.78 -10.43 13.45
C ALA A 39 1.73 -10.34 14.65
N GLU A 40 2.89 -11.00 14.58
CA GLU A 40 3.89 -10.95 15.63
C GLU A 40 4.48 -9.55 15.80
N GLU A 41 4.86 -8.88 14.71
CA GLU A 41 5.43 -7.52 14.77
C GLU A 41 4.40 -6.48 15.22
N LEU A 42 3.14 -6.64 14.83
CA LEU A 42 2.06 -5.79 15.32
C LEU A 42 1.90 -5.93 16.84
N ALA A 43 1.80 -7.16 17.35
CA ALA A 43 1.67 -7.42 18.78
C ALA A 43 2.88 -6.91 19.59
N LYS A 44 4.11 -7.07 19.05
CA LYS A 44 5.32 -6.49 19.67
C LYS A 44 5.24 -4.97 19.74
N THR A 45 4.76 -4.32 18.68
CA THR A 45 4.66 -2.86 18.61
C THR A 45 3.58 -2.33 19.54
N GLU A 46 2.41 -2.97 19.59
CA GLU A 46 1.33 -2.63 20.53
C GLU A 46 1.79 -2.73 21.98
N ARG A 47 2.54 -3.78 22.33
CA ARG A 47 3.12 -3.93 23.66
C ARG A 47 4.10 -2.81 23.98
N ARG A 48 5.01 -2.47 23.07
CA ARG A 48 5.97 -1.37 23.28
C ARG A 48 5.26 -0.03 23.42
N LEU A 49 4.18 0.19 22.68
CA LEU A 49 3.34 1.38 22.82
C LEU A 49 2.68 1.45 24.20
N ALA A 50 2.08 0.36 24.67
CA ALA A 50 1.48 0.28 26.01
C ALA A 50 2.51 0.49 27.14
N GLU A 51 3.75 0.05 26.92
CA GLU A 51 4.88 0.26 27.83
C GLU A 51 5.49 1.67 27.73
N GLY A 52 4.98 2.55 26.85
CA GLY A 52 5.49 3.91 26.65
C GLY A 52 6.83 3.98 25.89
N LYS A 53 7.21 2.90 25.22
CA LYS A 53 8.47 2.76 24.46
C LYS A 53 8.34 3.10 22.99
N GLU A 54 7.11 3.36 22.50
CA GLU A 54 6.85 3.84 21.15
C GLU A 54 6.24 5.24 21.17
N GLN A 55 6.57 6.05 20.16
CA GLN A 55 6.02 7.38 19.98
C GLN A 55 5.00 7.37 18.85
N VAL A 56 3.77 7.78 19.14
CA VAL A 56 2.75 8.02 18.11
C VAL A 56 3.08 9.32 17.41
N MET A 57 3.08 9.31 16.09
CA MET A 57 3.33 10.47 15.25
C MET A 57 2.16 10.67 14.29
N ASP A 58 1.86 11.93 14.01
CA ASP A 58 0.97 12.28 12.91
C ASP A 58 1.50 11.71 11.58
N TRP A 59 0.59 11.18 10.76
CA TRP A 59 0.94 10.49 9.53
C TRP A 59 1.63 11.40 8.51
N ASP A 60 1.20 12.65 8.39
CA ASP A 60 1.81 13.60 7.46
C ASP A 60 3.16 14.12 7.98
N ALA A 61 3.32 14.24 9.30
CA ALA A 61 4.62 14.50 9.91
C ALA A 61 5.61 13.35 9.66
N ALA A 62 5.18 12.09 9.81
CA ALA A 62 6.02 10.92 9.56
C ALA A 62 6.52 10.85 8.11
N LYS A 63 5.63 11.05 7.13
CA LYS A 63 6.00 11.12 5.70
C LYS A 63 7.02 12.20 5.42
N LYS A 64 6.84 13.40 5.99
CA LYS A 64 7.79 14.51 5.81
C LYS A 64 9.16 14.16 6.37
N LEU A 65 9.22 13.54 7.55
CA LEU A 65 10.48 13.13 8.17
C LEU A 65 11.23 12.09 7.32
N LEU A 66 10.53 11.07 6.82
CA LEU A 66 11.12 10.04 5.96
C LEU A 66 11.68 10.65 4.67
N ARG A 67 10.90 11.47 3.97
CA ARG A 67 11.34 12.13 2.72
C ARG A 67 12.53 13.07 2.93
N ASN A 68 12.66 13.67 4.11
CA ASN A 68 13.78 14.53 4.44
C ASN A 68 15.04 13.75 4.86
N ARG A 69 14.91 12.50 5.31
CA ARG A 69 16.04 11.61 5.67
C ARG A 69 16.76 11.01 4.45
N GLU A 70 16.06 10.89 3.33
CA GLU A 70 16.60 10.34 2.07
C GLU A 70 17.24 11.42 1.16
N ARG A 71 17.32 12.67 1.63
CA ARG A 71 18.06 13.76 0.98
C ARG A 71 19.35 14.06 1.73
#